data_AF-K1S2D1-F1
#
_entry.id   AF-K1S2D1-F1
#
_cell.length_a   1.000
_cell.length_b   1.000
_cell.length_c   1.000
_cell.angle_alpha   90.00
_cell.angle_beta   90.00
_cell.angle_gamma   90.00
#
_symmetry.space_group_name_H-M   'P 1'
#
loop_
_entity.id
_entity.type
_entity.pdbx_description
1 polymer ?
#
loop_
_entity_poly.entity_id
_entity_poly.type
_entity_poly.pdbx_seq_one_letter_code
_entity_poly.pdbx_strand_id
1 'polypeptide(L)'
;DNGFGTAYVSLDEGEYRLVVIAHNGKGNCSVSAPEKVKFASNKLTDTFYYYGRLSVTADGATSDINLRRAVGAFKLHITDETIPEEIRSIKFYYTGGSSTLDATTGFGCVNSRQTENFSMKDGGRDFTVYTFPHEEEKNIKMSISFLDADAKVVKSFEKADLKIHQNHTAYTEISIADGFGGGDDSTDGGIGITVDPTWGETERVNF
;
A
#
# COMPACT_ATOMS: atom_id res chain seq x y z
N ASP A 1 -0.26 15.01 -23.44
CA ASP A 1 1.16 14.85 -23.81
C ASP A 1 1.31 13.72 -24.82
N ASN A 2 1.84 14.00 -26.01
CA ASN A 2 2.01 13.05 -27.12
C ASN A 2 3.23 12.12 -26.94
N GLY A 3 3.46 11.64 -25.73
CA GLY A 3 4.57 10.74 -25.37
C GLY A 3 4.46 10.19 -23.95
N PHE A 4 3.31 10.34 -23.30
CA PHE A 4 3.07 9.77 -21.98
C PHE A 4 3.15 8.25 -22.07
N GLY A 5 4.03 7.64 -21.27
CA GLY A 5 4.25 6.19 -21.26
C GLY A 5 5.38 5.68 -22.18
N THR A 6 6.13 6.57 -22.85
CA THR A 6 7.31 6.18 -23.64
C THR A 6 8.59 6.74 -23.02
N ALA A 7 9.61 5.88 -22.87
CA ALA A 7 10.93 6.26 -22.39
C ALA A 7 12.00 5.86 -23.41
N TYR A 8 13.01 6.71 -23.58
CA TYR A 8 14.15 6.46 -24.45
C TYR A 8 15.42 6.43 -23.62
N VAL A 9 16.25 5.40 -23.83
CA VAL A 9 17.53 5.21 -23.15
C VAL A 9 18.61 4.84 -24.16
N SER A 10 19.81 5.36 -23.97
CA SER A 10 20.97 5.01 -24.80
C SER A 10 21.77 3.94 -24.07
N LEU A 11 21.90 2.77 -24.69
CA LEU A 11 22.64 1.61 -24.19
C LEU A 11 23.52 1.07 -25.31
N ASP A 12 24.68 0.54 -24.94
CA ASP A 12 25.51 -0.21 -25.88
C ASP A 12 24.85 -1.56 -26.21
N GLU A 13 25.34 -2.26 -27.24
CA GLU A 13 24.91 -3.62 -27.54
C GLU A 13 25.17 -4.55 -26.34
N GLY A 14 24.18 -5.37 -25.97
CA GLY A 14 24.31 -6.27 -24.84
C GLY A 14 23.00 -6.74 -24.23
N GLU A 15 23.13 -7.54 -23.18
CA GLU A 15 22.03 -8.12 -22.42
C GLU A 15 21.86 -7.40 -21.08
N TYR A 16 20.66 -6.88 -20.83
CA TYR A 16 20.35 -6.08 -19.66
C TYR A 16 19.20 -6.68 -18.85
N ARG A 17 19.21 -6.38 -17.54
CA ARG A 17 18.04 -6.53 -16.66
C ARG A 17 17.34 -5.19 -16.57
N LEU A 18 16.06 -5.15 -16.91
CA LEU A 18 15.25 -3.94 -16.89
C LEU A 18 14.32 -3.96 -15.69
N VAL A 19 14.35 -2.88 -14.90
CA VAL A 19 13.40 -2.62 -13.81
C VAL A 19 12.72 -1.28 -14.11
N VAL A 20 11.40 -1.26 -14.13
CA VAL A 20 10.60 -0.04 -14.27
C VAL A 20 9.71 0.08 -13.05
N ILE A 21 9.68 1.26 -12.42
CA ILE A 21 8.85 1.55 -11.25
C ILE A 21 8.04 2.81 -11.55
N ALA A 22 6.72 2.71 -11.41
CA ALA A 22 5.82 3.86 -11.47
C ALA A 22 5.13 4.03 -10.12
N HIS A 23 5.26 5.21 -9.51
CA HIS A 23 4.63 5.52 -8.23
C HIS A 23 4.43 7.04 -8.09
N ASN A 24 3.51 7.46 -7.23
CA ASN A 24 3.20 8.87 -6.95
C ASN A 24 3.75 9.37 -5.60
N GLY A 25 4.84 8.75 -5.12
CA GLY A 25 5.53 9.16 -3.88
C GLY A 25 6.33 10.46 -4.08
N LYS A 26 6.53 11.23 -2.99
CA LYS A 26 7.20 12.55 -3.03
C LYS A 26 8.71 12.51 -3.35
N GLY A 27 9.34 11.34 -3.39
CA GLY A 27 10.77 11.20 -3.67
C GLY A 27 11.06 9.94 -4.46
N ASN A 28 12.12 9.98 -5.27
CA ASN A 28 12.50 8.88 -6.15
C ASN A 28 12.83 7.61 -5.36
N CYS A 29 12.48 6.45 -5.93
CA CYS A 29 13.01 5.17 -5.46
C CYS A 29 14.49 5.01 -5.84
N SER A 30 15.18 4.11 -5.15
CA SER A 30 16.56 3.71 -5.47
C SER A 30 16.61 2.22 -5.78
N VAL A 31 17.33 1.85 -6.84
CA VAL A 31 17.51 0.48 -7.30
C VAL A 31 18.98 0.12 -7.12
N SER A 32 19.29 -0.67 -6.08
CA SER A 32 20.67 -1.17 -5.86
C SER A 32 20.93 -2.49 -6.59
N ALA A 33 19.87 -3.27 -6.75
CA ALA A 33 19.78 -4.48 -7.54
C ALA A 33 18.28 -4.70 -7.87
N PRO A 34 17.92 -5.50 -8.88
CA PRO A 34 16.52 -5.81 -9.16
C PRO A 34 15.75 -6.37 -7.96
N GLU A 35 16.43 -7.12 -7.10
CA GLU A 35 15.89 -7.76 -5.90
C GLU A 35 15.73 -6.76 -4.73
N LYS A 36 16.16 -5.50 -4.91
CA LYS A 36 16.22 -4.51 -3.83
C LYS A 36 15.98 -3.08 -4.32
N VAL A 37 14.70 -2.74 -4.41
CA VAL A 37 14.18 -1.40 -4.69
C VAL A 37 13.66 -0.74 -3.41
N LYS A 38 14.25 0.38 -3.01
CA LYS A 38 13.86 1.14 -1.80
C LYS A 38 13.15 2.44 -2.16
N PHE A 39 12.13 2.78 -1.38
CA PHE A 39 11.36 4.01 -1.54
C PHE A 39 11.80 5.07 -0.54
N ALA A 40 11.70 6.34 -0.95
CA ALA A 40 12.09 7.48 -0.11
C ALA A 40 11.37 7.44 1.25
N SER A 41 12.13 7.56 2.33
CA SER A 41 11.63 7.50 3.72
C SER A 41 10.80 6.24 4.06
N ASN A 42 10.97 5.16 3.29
CA ASN A 42 10.15 3.93 3.37
C ASN A 42 8.64 4.18 3.19
N LYS A 43 8.28 5.30 2.54
CA LYS A 43 6.90 5.69 2.28
C LYS A 43 6.43 5.07 0.98
N LEU A 44 5.37 4.28 1.06
CA LEU A 44 4.76 3.65 -0.09
C LEU A 44 3.52 4.42 -0.50
N THR A 45 3.29 4.44 -1.79
CA THR A 45 2.09 4.93 -2.41
C THR A 45 1.61 3.87 -3.39
N ASP A 46 0.59 4.21 -4.17
CA ASP A 46 0.20 3.35 -5.26
C ASP A 46 1.40 3.13 -6.21
N THR A 47 1.82 1.88 -6.35
CA THR A 47 3.10 1.50 -6.95
C THR A 47 2.94 0.33 -7.90
N PHE A 48 3.46 0.52 -9.10
CA PHE A 48 3.52 -0.46 -10.17
C PHE A 48 4.97 -0.75 -10.54
N TYR A 49 5.21 -1.96 -11.02
CA TYR A 49 6.53 -2.42 -11.40
C TYR A 49 6.50 -3.24 -12.68
N TYR A 50 7.66 -3.34 -13.31
CA TYR A 50 8.01 -4.36 -14.28
C TYR A 50 9.44 -4.81 -14.06
N TYR A 51 9.67 -6.11 -14.28
CA TYR A 51 11.00 -6.68 -14.38
C TYR A 51 11.08 -7.59 -15.60
N GLY A 52 12.17 -7.47 -16.34
CA GLY A 52 12.41 -8.28 -17.54
C GLY A 52 13.86 -8.22 -18.01
N ARG A 53 14.12 -8.87 -19.14
CA ARG A 53 15.40 -8.79 -19.85
C ARG A 53 15.22 -7.92 -21.09
N LEU A 54 16.27 -7.16 -21.42
CA LEU A 54 16.33 -6.33 -22.61
C LEU A 54 17.62 -6.67 -23.37
N SER A 55 17.47 -7.20 -24.57
CA SER A 55 18.57 -7.48 -25.50
C SER A 55 18.70 -6.32 -26.47
N VAL A 56 19.83 -5.62 -26.46
CA VAL A 56 20.13 -4.49 -27.35
C VAL A 56 21.09 -4.96 -28.44
N THR A 57 20.69 -4.79 -29.70
CA THR A 57 21.51 -5.11 -30.88
C THR A 57 21.93 -3.84 -31.61
N ALA A 58 22.71 -3.98 -32.68
CA ALA A 58 23.08 -2.86 -33.57
C ALA A 58 21.88 -2.07 -34.11
N ASP A 59 20.73 -2.74 -34.26
CA ASP A 59 19.48 -2.14 -34.73
C ASP A 59 18.67 -1.46 -33.59
N GLY A 60 19.19 -1.50 -32.35
CA GLY A 60 18.52 -1.04 -31.14
C GLY A 60 17.55 -2.06 -30.55
N ALA A 61 16.70 -1.62 -29.64
CA ALA A 61 15.67 -2.44 -29.02
C ALA A 61 14.40 -1.63 -28.71
N THR A 62 13.25 -2.25 -28.94
CA THR A 62 11.93 -1.73 -28.55
C THR A 62 11.22 -2.79 -27.72
N SER A 63 10.60 -2.41 -26.62
CA SER A 63 9.86 -3.33 -25.76
C SER A 63 8.60 -2.68 -25.23
N ASP A 64 7.46 -3.36 -25.43
CA ASP A 64 6.20 -3.00 -24.81
C ASP A 64 6.16 -3.52 -23.38
N ILE A 65 5.98 -2.60 -22.43
CA ILE A 65 6.07 -2.89 -21.00
C ILE A 65 4.69 -2.77 -20.37
N ASN A 66 4.20 -3.89 -19.82
CA ASN A 66 2.98 -3.92 -19.02
C ASN A 66 3.35 -3.90 -17.54
N LEU A 67 3.04 -2.79 -16.87
CA LEU A 67 3.28 -2.67 -15.44
C LEU A 67 2.24 -3.45 -14.63
N ARG A 68 2.70 -4.11 -13.58
CA ARG A 68 1.85 -4.82 -12.60
C ARG A 68 1.86 -4.04 -11.30
N ARG A 69 0.75 -4.04 -10.57
CA ARG A 69 0.71 -3.39 -9.26
C ARG A 69 1.42 -4.26 -8.22
N ALA A 70 2.40 -3.68 -7.53
CA ALA A 70 3.20 -4.42 -6.53
C ALA A 70 2.61 -4.36 -5.12
N VAL A 71 1.88 -3.29 -4.81
CA VAL A 71 1.34 -3.04 -3.46
C VAL A 71 -0.01 -3.72 -3.26
N GLY A 72 -0.27 -4.07 -2.01
CA GLY A 72 -1.63 -4.17 -1.51
C GLY A 72 -1.99 -2.91 -0.73
N ALA A 73 -3.28 -2.55 -0.74
CA ALA A 73 -3.80 -1.37 -0.07
C ALA A 73 -4.68 -1.75 1.13
N PHE A 74 -4.64 -0.94 2.17
CA PHE A 74 -5.63 -0.94 3.24
C PHE A 74 -6.35 0.41 3.25
N LYS A 75 -7.66 0.37 3.11
CA LYS A 75 -8.56 1.52 3.10
C LYS A 75 -9.40 1.54 4.37
N LEU A 76 -9.48 2.71 5.00
CA LEU A 76 -10.34 2.98 6.14
C LEU A 76 -11.33 4.08 5.77
N HIS A 77 -12.61 3.86 6.07
CA HIS A 77 -13.62 4.90 6.12
C HIS A 77 -14.11 5.11 7.57
N ILE A 78 -14.28 6.36 7.99
CA ILE A 78 -14.83 6.70 9.30
C ILE A 78 -16.30 7.07 9.14
N THR A 79 -17.18 6.40 9.87
CA THR A 79 -18.64 6.54 9.70
C THR A 79 -19.27 7.65 10.54
N ASP A 80 -18.58 8.18 11.56
CA ASP A 80 -19.12 9.23 12.44
C ASP A 80 -19.51 10.49 11.66
N GLU A 81 -20.76 10.94 11.80
CA GLU A 81 -21.27 12.18 11.21
C GLU A 81 -20.52 13.43 11.66
N THR A 82 -19.93 13.40 12.86
CA THR A 82 -19.08 14.45 13.40
C THR A 82 -17.84 13.81 14.03
N ILE A 83 -16.65 14.24 13.61
CA ILE A 83 -15.40 13.83 14.23
C ILE A 83 -15.21 14.67 15.51
N PRO A 84 -14.94 14.07 16.68
CA PRO A 84 -14.66 14.81 17.91
C PRO A 84 -13.57 15.88 17.73
N GLU A 85 -13.81 17.10 18.21
CA GLU A 85 -12.94 18.27 17.98
C GLU A 85 -11.52 18.12 18.56
N GLU A 86 -11.38 17.28 19.58
CA GLU A 86 -10.12 16.93 20.19
C GLU A 86 -9.21 16.14 19.23
N ILE A 87 -9.76 15.40 18.26
CA ILE A 87 -8.99 14.57 17.33
C ILE A 87 -8.38 15.45 16.24
N ARG A 88 -7.05 15.41 16.13
CA ARG A 88 -6.28 16.20 15.15
C ARG A 88 -5.63 15.36 14.07
N SER A 89 -5.28 14.13 14.37
CA SER A 89 -4.63 13.23 13.41
C SER A 89 -5.00 11.78 13.64
N ILE A 90 -4.77 10.97 12.61
CA ILE A 90 -4.87 9.53 12.64
C ILE A 90 -3.52 8.92 12.28
N LYS A 91 -3.12 7.89 13.01
CA LYS A 91 -1.88 7.14 12.82
C LYS A 91 -2.19 5.70 12.48
N PHE A 92 -1.66 5.23 11.36
CA PHE A 92 -1.60 3.82 11.00
C PHE A 92 -0.21 3.30 11.33
N TYR A 93 -0.13 2.28 12.15
CA TYR A 93 1.10 1.55 12.45
C TYR A 93 0.92 0.09 12.05
N TYR A 94 1.78 -0.43 11.19
CA TYR A 94 1.64 -1.81 10.72
C TYR A 94 2.97 -2.52 10.49
N THR A 95 2.92 -3.84 10.66
CA THR A 95 4.05 -4.78 10.56
C THR A 95 3.61 -6.05 9.86
N GLY A 96 4.55 -6.84 9.35
CA GLY A 96 4.27 -8.08 8.62
C GLY A 96 4.36 -7.94 7.10
N GLY A 97 4.46 -6.70 6.61
CA GLY A 97 4.75 -6.38 5.22
C GLY A 97 6.13 -5.73 5.06
N SER A 98 6.40 -5.24 3.85
CA SER A 98 7.69 -4.69 3.45
C SER A 98 7.56 -3.28 2.88
N SER A 99 8.62 -2.49 3.04
CA SER A 99 8.83 -1.20 2.37
C SER A 99 9.91 -1.26 1.28
N THR A 100 10.45 -2.44 1.03
CA THR A 100 11.43 -2.71 -0.05
C THR A 100 10.86 -3.77 -0.97
N LEU A 101 10.90 -3.49 -2.27
CA LEU A 101 10.39 -4.37 -3.32
C LEU A 101 11.55 -5.20 -3.89
N ASP A 102 11.33 -6.51 -4.03
CA ASP A 102 12.04 -7.35 -4.98
C ASP A 102 11.28 -7.30 -6.31
N ALA A 103 11.83 -6.61 -7.31
CA ALA A 103 11.16 -6.46 -8.60
C ALA A 103 11.15 -7.78 -9.38
N THR A 104 12.00 -8.75 -9.05
CA THR A 104 12.07 -10.04 -9.76
C THR A 104 10.89 -10.95 -9.45
N THR A 105 10.31 -10.79 -8.26
CA THR A 105 9.14 -11.54 -7.79
C THR A 105 7.90 -10.66 -7.64
N GLY A 106 8.09 -9.34 -7.48
CA GLY A 106 7.07 -8.37 -7.15
C GLY A 106 6.80 -8.22 -5.65
N PHE A 107 7.36 -9.10 -4.82
CA PHE A 107 7.04 -9.16 -3.39
C PHE A 107 7.98 -8.29 -2.54
N GLY A 108 7.55 -8.07 -1.30
CA GLY A 108 8.36 -7.50 -0.26
C GLY A 108 9.54 -8.38 0.13
N CYS A 109 10.73 -7.81 0.27
CA CYS A 109 11.95 -8.57 0.63
C CYS A 109 12.56 -8.21 2.00
N VAL A 110 11.94 -7.33 2.78
CA VAL A 110 12.38 -7.01 4.16
C VAL A 110 11.21 -6.96 5.12
N ASN A 111 11.42 -7.37 6.38
CA ASN A 111 10.42 -7.18 7.42
C ASN A 111 10.42 -5.70 7.84
N SER A 112 9.40 -4.95 7.45
CA SER A 112 9.28 -3.52 7.76
C SER A 112 8.31 -3.26 8.90
N ARG A 113 8.55 -2.14 9.58
CA ARG A 113 7.57 -1.45 10.41
C ARG A 113 7.23 -0.16 9.68
N GLN A 114 5.95 0.05 9.42
CA GLN A 114 5.47 1.17 8.63
C GLN A 114 4.56 2.03 9.50
N THR A 115 4.65 3.35 9.33
CA THR A 115 3.87 4.31 10.12
C THR A 115 3.43 5.44 9.24
N GLU A 116 2.13 5.58 8.99
CA GLU A 116 1.54 6.70 8.29
C GLU A 116 0.76 7.58 9.26
N ASN A 117 0.94 8.90 9.14
CA ASN A 117 0.21 9.89 9.92
C ASN A 117 -0.51 10.81 8.97
N PHE A 118 -1.81 10.98 9.16
CA PHE A 118 -2.64 11.87 8.37
C PHE A 118 -3.25 12.92 9.28
N SER A 119 -3.24 14.17 8.82
CA SER A 119 -4.00 15.25 9.44
C SER A 119 -5.49 15.01 9.17
N MET A 120 -6.34 15.14 10.18
CA MET A 120 -7.80 15.06 9.98
C MET A 120 -8.34 16.21 9.10
N LYS A 121 -7.53 17.23 8.84
CA LYS A 121 -7.86 18.35 7.93
C LYS A 121 -7.58 18.04 6.45
N ASP A 122 -6.79 17.01 6.14
CA ASP A 122 -6.24 16.77 4.79
C ASP A 122 -7.03 15.75 3.95
N GLY A 123 -8.21 15.31 4.39
CA GLY A 123 -8.95 14.26 3.71
C GLY A 123 -9.79 13.48 4.69
N GLY A 124 -10.84 14.15 5.20
CA GLY A 124 -11.72 13.63 6.22
C GLY A 124 -12.27 12.26 5.87
N ARG A 125 -12.29 11.39 6.89
CA ARG A 125 -12.90 10.06 6.95
C ARG A 125 -12.27 8.97 6.09
N ASP A 126 -11.71 9.26 4.93
CA ASP A 126 -11.15 8.26 4.03
C ASP A 126 -9.63 8.24 4.01
N PHE A 127 -9.03 7.09 4.35
CA PHE A 127 -7.59 6.92 4.41
C PHE A 127 -7.15 5.68 3.65
N THR A 128 -5.99 5.75 3.02
CA THR A 128 -5.37 4.60 2.35
C THR A 128 -3.89 4.50 2.71
N VAL A 129 -3.46 3.31 3.10
CA VAL A 129 -2.04 2.97 3.32
C VAL A 129 -1.65 1.76 2.47
N TYR A 130 -0.37 1.65 2.15
CA TYR A 130 0.13 0.64 1.21
C TYR A 130 1.27 -0.17 1.82
N THR A 131 1.36 -1.45 1.48
CA THR A 131 2.48 -2.32 1.82
C THR A 131 2.85 -3.21 0.65
N PHE A 132 4.13 -3.60 0.54
CA PHE A 132 4.50 -4.75 -0.27
C PHE A 132 4.29 -6.02 0.56
N PRO A 133 3.33 -6.89 0.23
CA PRO A 133 3.18 -8.14 0.93
C PRO A 133 4.37 -9.07 0.63
N HIS A 134 4.63 -10.01 1.54
CA HIS A 134 5.60 -11.08 1.31
C HIS A 134 4.96 -12.23 0.52
N GLU A 135 5.80 -12.98 -0.19
CA GLU A 135 5.38 -14.18 -0.94
C GLU A 135 4.76 -15.26 -0.04
N GLU A 136 5.30 -15.43 1.18
CA GLU A 136 4.82 -16.42 2.16
C GLU A 136 3.46 -16.09 2.81
N GLU A 137 2.68 -15.15 2.25
CA GLU A 137 1.37 -14.69 2.78
C GLU A 137 1.39 -14.40 4.28
N LYS A 138 2.30 -13.50 4.70
CA LYS A 138 2.39 -13.09 6.10
C LYS A 138 1.20 -12.21 6.49
N ASN A 139 0.63 -12.49 7.65
CA ASN A 139 -0.37 -11.63 8.25
C ASN A 139 0.22 -10.25 8.59
N ILE A 140 -0.54 -9.21 8.25
CA ILE A 140 -0.26 -7.84 8.65
C ILE A 140 -0.93 -7.60 10.01
N LYS A 141 -0.13 -7.17 10.99
CA LYS A 141 -0.65 -6.55 12.22
C LYS A 141 -0.77 -5.05 11.98
N MET A 142 -1.96 -4.49 12.18
CA MET A 142 -2.29 -3.08 12.01
C MET A 142 -2.85 -2.51 13.31
N SER A 143 -2.43 -1.28 13.62
CA SER A 143 -2.93 -0.45 14.72
C SER A 143 -3.32 0.91 14.15
N ILE A 144 -4.55 1.33 14.41
CA ILE A 144 -5.11 2.61 13.99
C ILE A 144 -5.31 3.42 15.26
N SER A 145 -4.65 4.57 15.40
CA SER A 145 -4.76 5.45 16.57
C SER A 145 -5.24 6.83 16.17
N PHE A 146 -6.27 7.31 16.86
CA PHE A 146 -6.73 8.70 16.80
C PHE A 146 -6.01 9.51 17.86
N LEU A 147 -5.43 10.63 17.46
CA LEU A 147 -4.54 11.44 18.30
C LEU A 147 -5.06 12.86 18.47
N ASP A 148 -4.85 13.43 19.65
CA ASP A 148 -5.14 14.82 19.95
C ASP A 148 -4.05 15.79 19.44
N ALA A 149 -4.16 17.07 19.82
CA ALA A 149 -3.18 18.11 19.46
C ALA A 149 -1.78 17.89 20.07
N ASP A 150 -1.68 17.16 21.17
CA ASP A 150 -0.43 16.81 21.85
C ASP A 150 0.14 15.46 21.37
N ALA A 151 -0.45 14.88 20.31
CA ALA A 151 -0.16 13.52 19.83
C ALA A 151 -0.42 12.40 20.84
N LYS A 152 -1.28 12.63 21.84
CA LYS A 152 -1.74 11.59 22.77
C LYS A 152 -2.86 10.79 22.14
N VAL A 153 -2.88 9.49 22.42
CA VAL A 153 -3.91 8.58 21.90
C VAL A 153 -5.23 8.84 22.62
N VAL A 154 -6.24 9.24 21.85
CA VAL A 154 -7.63 9.37 22.31
C VAL A 154 -8.36 8.03 22.18
N LYS A 155 -8.14 7.32 21.06
CA LYS A 155 -8.75 6.02 20.75
C LYS A 155 -7.83 5.19 19.87
N SER A 156 -7.87 3.87 20.01
CA SER A 156 -7.11 2.96 19.15
C SER A 156 -7.86 1.66 18.82
N PHE A 157 -7.55 1.10 17.65
CA PHE A 157 -8.05 -0.17 17.15
C PHE A 157 -6.87 -1.03 16.69
N GLU A 158 -6.93 -2.34 16.90
CA GLU A 158 -5.86 -3.27 16.46
C GLU A 158 -6.45 -4.52 15.81
N LYS A 159 -5.71 -5.06 14.85
CA LYS A 159 -5.93 -6.40 14.28
C LYS A 159 -4.62 -7.01 13.86
N ALA A 160 -4.45 -8.30 14.12
CA ALA A 160 -3.17 -8.99 13.94
C ALA A 160 -3.12 -9.93 12.73
N ASP A 161 -4.27 -10.41 12.26
CA ASP A 161 -4.43 -11.46 11.25
C ASP A 161 -4.92 -10.90 9.91
N LEU A 162 -4.42 -9.74 9.48
CA LEU A 162 -4.83 -9.21 8.19
C LEU A 162 -4.11 -9.84 7.02
N LYS A 163 -4.87 -10.24 6.02
CA LYS A 163 -4.34 -10.68 4.73
C LYS A 163 -4.40 -9.54 3.73
N ILE A 164 -3.24 -9.13 3.23
CA ILE A 164 -3.11 -8.12 2.18
C ILE A 164 -2.31 -8.74 1.06
N HIS A 165 -2.87 -8.76 -0.15
CA HIS A 165 -2.25 -9.35 -1.34
C HIS A 165 -1.86 -8.23 -2.33
N GLN A 166 -0.91 -8.53 -3.22
CA GLN A 166 -0.53 -7.59 -4.27
C GLN A 166 -1.74 -7.31 -5.16
N ASN A 167 -1.92 -6.07 -5.62
CA ASN A 167 -3.04 -5.70 -6.48
C ASN A 167 -4.42 -5.95 -5.86
N HIS A 168 -4.50 -6.01 -4.52
CA HIS A 168 -5.75 -6.09 -3.77
C HIS A 168 -5.88 -4.93 -2.80
N THR A 169 -7.13 -4.63 -2.42
CA THR A 169 -7.46 -3.65 -1.40
C THR A 169 -8.28 -4.31 -0.29
N ALA A 170 -7.79 -4.24 0.95
CA ALA A 170 -8.59 -4.50 2.14
C ALA A 170 -9.30 -3.21 2.56
N TYR A 171 -10.57 -3.28 2.94
CA TYR A 171 -11.39 -2.12 3.33
C TYR A 171 -12.06 -2.37 4.67
N THR A 172 -12.16 -1.32 5.50
CA THR A 172 -12.95 -1.34 6.73
C THR A 172 -13.62 0.00 7.00
N GLU A 173 -14.70 -0.07 7.76
CA GLU A 173 -15.40 1.08 8.34
C GLU A 173 -15.24 1.08 9.86
N ILE A 174 -15.13 2.26 10.48
CA ILE A 174 -15.01 2.42 11.93
C ILE A 174 -15.86 3.61 12.39
N SER A 175 -16.56 3.46 13.52
CA SER A 175 -17.08 4.58 14.31
C SER A 175 -16.11 4.88 15.48
N ILE A 176 -15.77 6.14 15.68
CA ILE A 176 -14.93 6.61 16.78
C ILE A 176 -15.73 6.55 18.09
N ALA A 177 -17.00 6.95 18.05
CA ALA A 177 -17.90 6.97 19.20
C ALA A 177 -18.27 5.56 19.68
N ASP A 178 -18.73 4.72 18.76
CA ASP A 178 -19.34 3.42 19.09
C ASP A 178 -18.37 2.24 18.91
N GLY A 179 -17.19 2.48 18.33
CA GLY A 179 -16.27 1.42 17.92
C GLY A 179 -16.65 0.81 16.57
N PHE A 180 -16.41 -0.48 16.38
CA PHE A 180 -16.72 -1.13 15.10
C PHE A 180 -18.24 -1.19 14.88
N GLY A 181 -18.71 -0.65 13.77
CA GLY A 181 -20.12 -0.72 13.38
C GLY A 181 -20.48 -2.13 12.89
N GLY A 182 -21.12 -2.90 13.76
CA GLY A 182 -21.89 -4.11 13.45
C GLY A 182 -22.97 -4.23 14.52
N GLY A 183 -24.23 -4.27 14.10
CA GLY A 183 -25.40 -4.17 14.99
C GLY A 183 -25.43 -5.19 16.14
N ASP A 184 -26.27 -4.83 17.10
CA ASP A 184 -26.51 -5.43 18.41
C ASP A 184 -26.49 -6.96 18.51
N ASP A 185 -26.13 -7.40 19.73
CA ASP A 185 -26.18 -8.75 20.30
C ASP A 185 -25.22 -9.86 19.80
N SER A 186 -24.31 -10.22 20.72
CA SER A 186 -23.82 -11.58 21.00
C SER A 186 -23.03 -12.31 19.90
N THR A 187 -21.85 -12.83 20.28
CA THR A 187 -21.16 -14.01 19.70
C THR A 187 -21.36 -14.26 18.19
N ASP A 188 -20.32 -14.03 17.39
CA ASP A 188 -20.27 -14.16 15.90
C ASP A 188 -20.64 -12.89 15.09
N GLY A 189 -19.85 -11.82 15.27
CA GLY A 189 -19.90 -10.62 14.42
C GLY A 189 -19.27 -10.84 13.04
N GLY A 190 -20.06 -11.43 12.15
CA GLY A 190 -19.67 -11.86 10.80
C GLY A 190 -19.19 -10.77 9.84
N ILE A 191 -18.43 -11.26 8.87
CA ILE A 191 -17.71 -10.56 7.84
C ILE A 191 -18.64 -10.36 6.57
N GLY A 192 -19.25 -9.17 6.25
CA GLY A 192 -19.51 -8.66 4.83
C GLY A 192 -18.46 -7.78 4.02
N ILE A 193 -17.84 -8.30 2.95
CA ILE A 193 -16.82 -7.65 2.05
C ILE A 193 -17.45 -6.78 0.98
N THR A 194 -16.86 -5.62 0.71
CA THR A 194 -17.05 -4.93 -0.57
C THR A 194 -15.70 -4.69 -1.26
N VAL A 195 -15.59 -5.12 -2.51
CA VAL A 195 -14.41 -4.93 -3.36
C VAL A 195 -14.74 -4.01 -4.53
N ASP A 196 -13.81 -3.09 -4.80
CA ASP A 196 -13.86 -2.18 -5.93
C ASP A 196 -13.31 -2.90 -7.19
N PRO A 197 -14.13 -3.05 -8.26
CA PRO A 197 -13.82 -3.84 -9.45
C PRO A 197 -12.71 -3.24 -10.36
N THR A 198 -12.05 -2.17 -9.95
CA THR A 198 -10.85 -1.65 -10.63
C THR A 198 -9.53 -2.32 -10.17
N TRP A 199 -9.61 -3.19 -9.16
CA TRP A 199 -8.50 -4.00 -8.61
C TRP A 199 -8.77 -5.50 -8.85
N GLY A 200 -7.70 -6.28 -9.02
CA GLY A 200 -7.74 -7.51 -9.83
C GLY A 200 -8.54 -8.70 -9.27
N GLU A 201 -8.78 -8.81 -7.97
CA GLU A 201 -9.56 -9.90 -7.35
C GLU A 201 -9.93 -9.54 -5.88
N THR A 202 -10.77 -10.36 -5.21
CA THR A 202 -11.64 -9.95 -4.07
C THR A 202 -11.43 -10.77 -2.77
N GLU A 203 -11.13 -10.14 -1.61
CA GLU A 203 -11.19 -10.77 -0.26
C GLU A 203 -11.41 -9.77 0.91
N ARG A 204 -12.04 -10.17 2.05
CA ARG A 204 -12.15 -9.33 3.28
C ARG A 204 -10.91 -9.48 4.11
N VAL A 205 -10.71 -8.44 4.92
CA VAL A 205 -10.33 -8.63 6.30
C VAL A 205 -11.20 -7.86 7.31
N ASN A 206 -11.68 -8.51 8.38
CA ASN A 206 -12.31 -7.83 9.54
C ASN A 206 -11.28 -7.58 10.63
N PHE A 207 -11.35 -6.43 11.29
CA PHE A 207 -10.57 -6.11 12.47
C PHE A 207 -11.30 -6.49 13.75
#